data_AF-A0A7D5MZ83-F1
#
_entry.id   AF-A0A7D5MZ83-F1
#
_cell.length_a   1.000
_cell.length_b   1.000
_cell.length_c   1.000
_cell.angle_alpha   90.00
_cell.angle_beta   90.00
_cell.angle_gamma   90.00
#
_symmetry.space_group_name_H-M   'P 1'
#
loop_
_entity.id
_entity.type
_entity.pdbx_description
1 polymer ?
#
loop_
_entity_poly.entity_id
_entity_poly.type
_entity_poly.pdbx_seq_one_letter_code
_entity_poly.pdbx_strand_id
1 'polypeptide(L)'
;MTTQTAPKSCSYVGQVSAYDVNGSTQMYTSHKNLQADQINVMKNQALKLGANVIVVGVHQTTYMKRREGTLLVDTHNMSGNAYVCPANALNRITESNLSDMTDNQ
;
A
#
# COMPACT_ATOMS: atom_id res chain seq x y z
N MET A 1 -11.30 11.89 -1.52
CA MET A 1 -9.97 11.31 -1.21
C MET A 1 -9.48 11.96 0.06
N THR A 2 -9.66 11.31 1.20
CA THR A 2 -9.04 11.73 2.46
C THR A 2 -7.55 11.43 2.35
N THR A 3 -6.71 12.46 2.33
CA THR A 3 -5.25 12.29 2.47
C THR A 3 -4.97 11.83 3.89
N GLN A 4 -4.85 10.52 4.10
CA GLN A 4 -4.35 9.97 5.35
C GLN A 4 -3.00 10.63 5.61
N THR A 5 -2.89 11.42 6.67
CA THR A 5 -1.65 12.12 7.02
C THR A 5 -1.16 11.52 8.33
N ALA A 6 0.15 11.25 8.44
CA ALA A 6 0.69 10.73 9.69
C ALA A 6 0.39 11.72 10.85
N PRO A 7 0.10 11.23 12.07
CA PRO A 7 -0.06 12.09 13.23
C PRO A 7 1.15 13.03 13.40
N LYS A 8 0.92 14.26 13.90
CA LYS A 8 1.96 15.30 14.08
C LYS A 8 3.19 14.88 14.89
N SER A 9 3.07 13.81 15.69
CA SER A 9 4.15 13.25 16.51
C SER A 9 5.07 12.29 15.76
N CYS A 10 4.74 11.96 14.51
CA CYS A 10 5.52 11.07 13.66
C CYS A 10 6.60 11.85 12.89
N SER A 11 7.82 11.31 12.87
CA SER A 11 8.93 11.87 12.10
C SER A 11 9.04 11.16 10.75
N TYR A 12 9.06 11.92 9.66
CA TYR A 12 9.29 11.38 8.32
C TYR A 12 10.74 10.86 8.22
N VAL A 13 10.90 9.66 7.66
CA VAL A 13 12.23 9.03 7.49
C VAL A 13 12.54 8.59 6.06
N GLY A 14 11.58 8.68 5.14
CA GLY A 14 11.84 8.43 3.73
C GLY A 14 10.60 8.02 2.94
N GLN A 15 10.75 7.93 1.62
CA GLN A 15 9.74 7.39 0.72
C GLN A 15 9.99 5.91 0.48
N VAL A 16 8.91 5.14 0.33
CA VAL A 16 8.93 3.72 -0.03
C VAL A 16 8.01 3.47 -1.21
N SER A 17 8.36 2.50 -2.05
CA SER A 17 7.57 2.14 -3.23
C SER A 17 7.73 0.69 -3.63
N ALA A 18 6.71 0.17 -4.31
CA ALA A 18 6.71 -1.17 -4.88
C ALA A 18 6.03 -1.14 -6.26
N TYR A 19 6.57 -1.95 -7.16
CA TYR A 19 6.08 -2.10 -8.52
C TYR A 19 6.04 -3.58 -8.85
N ASP A 20 4.96 -4.02 -9.49
CA ASP A 20 4.79 -5.41 -9.90
C ASP A 20 3.98 -5.50 -11.21
N VAL A 21 4.33 -6.50 -12.03
CA VAL A 21 3.66 -6.82 -13.30
C VAL A 21 3.38 -8.32 -13.30
N ASN A 22 2.11 -8.67 -13.38
CA ASN A 22 1.70 -10.07 -13.46
C ASN A 22 0.97 -10.36 -14.77
N GLY A 23 1.30 -11.49 -15.39
CA GLY A 23 0.57 -12.06 -16.52
C GLY A 23 -0.47 -13.03 -15.99
N SER A 24 -1.76 -12.68 -16.09
CA SER A 24 -2.86 -13.46 -15.55
C SER A 24 -3.79 -13.94 -16.66
N THR A 25 -4.22 -15.20 -16.56
CA THR A 25 -5.39 -15.73 -17.30
C THR A 25 -6.68 -15.66 -16.46
N GLN A 26 -6.60 -15.31 -15.17
CA GLN A 26 -7.72 -15.23 -14.22
C GLN A 26 -7.61 -13.98 -13.34
N MET A 27 -8.47 -13.00 -13.66
CA MET A 27 -8.39 -11.60 -13.25
C MET A 27 -8.74 -11.27 -11.79
N TYR A 28 -8.97 -12.24 -10.89
CA TYR A 28 -9.53 -11.94 -9.56
C TYR A 28 -8.70 -12.47 -8.38
N THR A 29 -8.02 -13.61 -8.56
CA THR A 29 -7.20 -14.24 -7.51
C THR A 29 -5.78 -13.66 -7.43
N SER A 30 -5.29 -13.00 -8.49
CA SER A 30 -3.95 -12.38 -8.53
C SER A 30 -3.88 -11.09 -7.71
N HIS A 31 -4.87 -10.19 -7.79
CA HIS A 31 -4.71 -8.81 -7.34
C HIS A 31 -4.53 -8.61 -5.84
N LYS A 32 -5.31 -9.29 -5.00
CA LYS A 32 -5.15 -9.18 -3.55
C LYS A 32 -3.76 -9.65 -3.10
N ASN A 33 -3.24 -10.67 -3.76
CA ASN A 33 -1.90 -11.19 -3.49
C ASN A 33 -0.84 -10.21 -3.97
N LEU A 34 -0.98 -9.63 -5.18
CA LEU A 34 -0.07 -8.60 -5.68
C LEU A 34 -0.03 -7.38 -4.76
N GLN A 35 -1.20 -6.93 -4.30
CA GLN A 35 -1.28 -5.82 -3.35
C GLN A 35 -0.57 -6.17 -2.02
N ALA A 36 -0.78 -7.38 -1.49
CA ALA A 36 -0.12 -7.83 -0.27
C ALA A 36 1.40 -7.91 -0.44
N ASP A 37 1.88 -8.42 -1.56
CA ASP A 37 3.30 -8.51 -1.89
C ASP A 37 3.94 -7.13 -1.97
N GLN A 38 3.27 -6.18 -2.64
CA GLN A 38 3.73 -4.79 -2.70
C GLN A 38 3.79 -4.11 -1.33
N ILE A 39 2.78 -4.33 -0.50
CA ILE A 39 2.78 -3.84 0.89
C ILE A 39 3.95 -4.45 1.66
N ASN A 40 4.25 -5.73 1.48
CA ASN A 40 5.37 -6.40 2.15
C ASN A 40 6.72 -5.85 1.68
N VAL A 41 6.88 -5.56 0.39
CA VAL A 41 8.07 -4.88 -0.16
C VAL A 41 8.24 -3.50 0.50
N MET A 42 7.18 -2.70 0.56
CA MET A 42 7.22 -1.38 1.19
C MET A 42 7.53 -1.46 2.68
N LYS A 43 6.97 -2.44 3.41
CA LYS A 43 7.29 -2.71 4.82
C LYS A 43 8.77 -3.03 5.01
N ASN A 44 9.33 -3.90 4.18
CA ASN A 44 10.74 -4.26 4.25
C ASN A 44 11.66 -3.05 3.98
N GLN A 45 11.30 -2.17 3.04
CA GLN A 45 12.02 -0.92 2.81
C GLN A 45 11.90 0.02 4.02
N ALA A 46 10.70 0.19 4.57
CA ALA A 46 10.44 1.06 5.71
C ALA A 46 11.20 0.59 6.96
N LEU A 47 11.28 -0.72 7.21
CA LEU A 47 12.07 -1.31 8.30
C LEU A 47 13.56 -0.97 8.18
N LYS A 48 14.12 -0.97 6.96
CA LYS A 48 15.52 -0.56 6.72
C LYS A 48 15.75 0.93 7.04
N LEU A 49 14.71 1.75 6.97
CA LEU A 49 14.74 3.17 7.34
C LEU A 49 14.44 3.41 8.83
N GLY A 50 14.22 2.35 9.62
CA GLY A 50 13.81 2.44 11.02
C GLY A 50 12.36 2.85 11.23
N ALA A 51 11.55 2.94 10.17
CA ALA A 51 10.15 3.32 10.24
C ALA A 51 9.27 2.22 10.87
N ASN A 52 8.20 2.63 11.52
CA ASN A 52 7.16 1.75 12.06
C ASN A 52 5.75 2.08 11.52
N VAL A 53 5.61 3.12 10.70
CA VAL A 53 4.37 3.49 10.02
C VAL A 53 4.65 3.80 8.56
N ILE A 54 3.77 3.34 7.66
CA ILE A 54 3.75 3.74 6.26
C ILE A 54 2.38 4.36 5.98
N VAL A 55 2.40 5.53 5.35
CA VAL A 55 1.21 6.17 4.79
C VAL A 55 1.27 5.99 3.28
N VAL A 56 0.41 5.14 2.74
CA VAL A 56 0.31 4.92 1.28
C VAL A 56 -0.38 6.13 0.67
N GLY A 57 0.32 6.83 -0.23
CA GLY A 57 -0.20 8.03 -0.90
C GLY A 57 -0.72 7.75 -2.31
N VAL A 58 -0.14 6.76 -3.00
CA VAL A 58 -0.52 6.38 -4.36
C VAL A 58 -0.61 4.87 -4.44
N HIS A 59 -1.72 4.38 -4.99
CA HIS A 59 -1.87 3.01 -5.45
C HIS A 59 -2.54 3.06 -6.82
N GLN A 60 -1.78 2.72 -7.86
CA GLN A 60 -2.22 2.72 -9.25
C GLN A 60 -2.22 1.30 -9.77
N THR A 61 -3.36 0.90 -10.34
CA THR A 61 -3.53 -0.43 -10.95
C THR A 61 -3.98 -0.24 -12.39
N THR A 62 -3.28 -0.87 -13.34
CA THR A 62 -3.68 -0.87 -14.75
C THR A 62 -3.83 -2.29 -15.26
N TYR A 63 -4.79 -2.48 -16.16
CA TYR A 63 -5.21 -3.77 -16.69
C TYR A 63 -5.18 -3.68 -18.21
N MET A 64 -4.33 -4.49 -18.85
CA MET A 64 -4.21 -4.52 -20.30
C MET A 64 -4.63 -5.90 -20.84
N LYS A 65 -5.53 -5.91 -21.83
CA LYS A 65 -5.80 -7.10 -22.64
C LYS A 65 -4.89 -7.06 -23.87
N ARG A 66 -4.04 -8.06 -24.09
CA ARG A 66 -3.33 -8.17 -25.38
C ARG A 66 -4.32 -8.54 -26.50
N ARG A 67 -4.15 -7.92 -27.68
CA ARG A 67 -5.02 -8.09 -28.87
C ARG A 67 -5.18 -9.54 -29.35
N GLU A 68 -4.30 -10.47 -28.94
CA GLU A 68 -4.36 -11.92 -29.23
C GLU A 68 -5.12 -12.75 -28.18
N GLY A 69 -5.96 -12.11 -27.36
CA GLY A 69 -7.17 -12.74 -26.81
C GLY A 69 -7.04 -13.62 -25.56
N THR A 70 -5.85 -13.86 -25.01
CA THR A 70 -5.71 -14.79 -23.86
C THR A 70 -4.88 -14.28 -22.67
N LEU A 71 -4.04 -13.26 -22.84
CA LEU A 71 -3.19 -12.75 -21.76
C LEU A 71 -3.68 -11.39 -21.23
N LEU A 72 -4.02 -11.37 -19.93
CA LEU A 72 -4.26 -10.15 -19.17
C LEU A 72 -2.96 -9.77 -18.47
N VAL A 73 -2.58 -8.49 -18.58
CA VAL A 73 -1.41 -7.96 -17.88
C VAL A 73 -1.90 -6.96 -16.83
N ASP A 74 -1.53 -7.25 -15.60
CA ASP A 74 -1.87 -6.46 -14.43
C ASP A 74 -0.62 -5.74 -13.97
N THR A 75 -0.63 -4.40 -14.00
CA THR A 75 0.48 -3.60 -13.48
C THR A 75 0.01 -2.87 -12.24
N HIS A 76 0.73 -3.07 -11.14
CA HIS A 76 0.47 -2.42 -9.86
C HIS A 76 1.66 -1.53 -9.51
N ASN A 77 1.38 -0.31 -9.08
CA ASN A 77 2.40 0.62 -8.59
C ASN A 77 1.89 1.24 -7.30
N MET A 78 2.67 1.15 -6.23
CA MET A 78 2.35 1.69 -4.93
C MET A 78 3.50 2.53 -4.40
N SER A 79 3.19 3.70 -3.85
CA SER A 79 4.18 4.54 -3.16
C SER A 79 3.60 5.19 -1.92
N GLY A 80 4.44 5.38 -0.92
CA GLY A 80 4.06 5.96 0.36
C GLY A 80 5.22 6.59 1.10
N ASN A 81 4.89 7.28 2.18
CA ASN A 81 5.85 7.92 3.07
C ASN A 81 5.99 7.06 4.34
N ALA A 82 7.24 6.83 4.74
CA ALA A 82 7.61 6.07 5.92
C ALA A 82 7.91 7.03 7.08
N TYR A 83 7.42 6.65 8.27
CA TYR A 83 7.53 7.46 9.48
C TYR A 83 7.95 6.62 10.69
N VAL A 84 8.64 7.28 11.62
CA VAL A 84 8.83 6.82 12.99
C VAL A 84 7.84 7.53 13.88
N CYS A 85 6.90 6.77 14.45
CA CYS A 85 5.88 7.27 15.35
C CYS A 85 6.12 6.74 16.77
N PRO A 86 5.99 7.59 17.81
CA PRO A 86 6.00 7.12 19.20
C PRO A 86 4.74 6.29 19.52
N ALA A 87 4.82 5.43 20.54
CA ALA A 87 3.77 4.46 20.86
C ALA A 87 2.37 5.09 21.08
N ASN A 88 2.30 6.28 21.68
CA ASN A 88 1.07 7.03 21.86
C ASN A 88 0.42 7.52 20.54
N ALA A 89 1.21 7.67 19.47
CA ALA A 89 0.70 8.00 18.15
C ALA A 89 0.16 6.76 17.41
N LEU A 90 0.75 5.58 17.64
CA LEU A 90 0.31 4.32 17.06
C LEU A 90 -1.10 3.92 17.52
N ASN A 91 -1.44 4.15 18.79
CA ASN A 91 -2.78 3.86 19.32
C ASN A 91 -3.87 4.63 18.54
N ARG A 92 -3.63 5.92 18.26
CA ARG A 92 -4.57 6.75 17.49
C ARG A 92 -4.68 6.34 16.02
N ILE A 93 -3.60 5.85 15.41
CA ILE A 93 -3.62 5.31 14.05
C ILE A 93 -4.45 4.02 14.01
N THR A 94 -4.29 3.16 15.02
CA THR A 94 -5.01 1.87 15.09
C THR A 94 -6.51 2.09 15.25
N GLU A 95 -6.92 3.04 16.09
CA GLU A 95 -8.33 3.43 16.28
C GLU A 95 -8.95 4.01 15.00
N SER A 96 -8.22 4.89 14.28
CA SER A 96 -8.68 5.45 12.99
C SER A 96 -8.86 4.37 11.92
N ASN A 97 -7.93 3.40 11.85
CA ASN A 97 -8.05 2.31 10.88
C ASN A 97 -9.22 1.36 11.22
N LEU A 98 -9.60 1.23 12.49
CA LEU A 98 -10.76 0.44 12.91
C LEU A 98 -12.08 1.13 12.54
N SER A 99 -12.18 2.46 12.68
CA SER A 99 -13.40 3.20 12.32
C SER A 99 -13.64 3.22 10.80
N ASP A 100 -12.57 3.28 10.00
CA ASP A 100 -12.70 3.24 8.54
C ASP A 100 -13.17 1.85 8.03
N MET A 101 -13.08 0.80 8.86
CA MET A 101 -13.59 -0.53 8.55
C MET A 101 -15.08 -0.73 8.92
N THR A 102 -15.67 0.14 9.77
CA THR A 102 -17.07 -0.01 10.22
C THR A 102 -18.10 0.74 9.37
N ASP A 103 -17.66 1.67 8.52
CA ASP A 103 -18.54 2.48 7.64
C ASP A 103 -18.80 1.84 6.25
N ASN A 104 -18.48 0.55 6.08
CA ASN A 104 -18.72 -0.19 4.84
C ASN A 104 -19.74 -1.33 5.01
N GLN A 105 -20.72 -1.14 5.91
CA GLN A 105 -21.92 -1.98 6.03
C GLN A 105 -23.13 -1.34 5.34
#